data_AF-A0A521VBQ3-F1
#
_entry.id   AF-A0A521VBQ3-F1
#
_cell.length_a   1.000
_cell.length_b   1.000
_cell.length_c   1.000
_cell.angle_alpha   90.00
_cell.angle_beta   90.00
_cell.angle_gamma   90.00
#
_symmetry.space_group_name_H-M   'P 1'
#
loop_
_entity.id
_entity.type
_entity.pdbx_description
1 polymer ?
#
loop_
_entity_poly.entity_id
_entity_poly.type
_entity_poly.pdbx_seq_one_letter_code
_entity_poly.pdbx_strand_id
1 'polypeptide(L)'
;MPNSKIPESIRRKVKLRARNLCEYCLALGTYSFHPFPVDHIIPVSKGGDDDTGNLANTCQFCNSSKHDKTEAFDPLTGELVSLFHPRKHSWQQHFTWLAHSLPPRRRWFKSPDLNRISACL
;
A
#
# COMPACT_ATOMS: atom_id res chain seq x y z
N MET A 1 18.24 -1.81 18.62
CA MET A 1 18.07 -1.61 17.16
C MET A 1 17.83 -0.12 16.94
N PRO A 2 18.61 0.59 16.09
CA PRO A 2 18.48 2.03 16.03
C PRO A 2 17.13 2.36 15.39
N ASN A 3 16.29 3.02 16.19
CA ASN A 3 15.03 3.62 15.83
C ASN A 3 15.32 4.84 14.94
N SER A 4 15.75 4.59 13.69
CA SER A 4 15.85 5.64 12.67
C SER A 4 14.43 6.08 12.36
N LYS A 5 13.94 7.09 13.09
CA LYS A 5 12.74 7.80 12.65
C LYS A 5 13.06 8.39 11.28
N ILE A 6 12.36 7.91 10.24
CA ILE A 6 12.42 8.50 8.90
C ILE A 6 12.34 10.03 9.02
N PRO A 7 13.32 10.79 8.52
CA PRO A 7 13.36 12.25 8.63
C PRO A 7 12.09 12.91 8.10
N GLU A 8 11.64 13.98 8.75
CA GLU A 8 10.43 14.70 8.35
C GLU A 8 10.54 15.26 6.91
N SER A 9 11.75 15.61 6.48
CA SER A 9 12.01 16.03 5.10
C SER A 9 11.68 14.93 4.09
N ILE A 10 11.99 13.67 4.40
CA ILE A 10 11.69 12.50 3.57
C ILE A 10 10.19 12.19 3.61
N ARG A 11 9.56 12.23 4.79
CA ARG A 11 8.12 12.04 4.94
C ARG A 11 7.32 13.03 4.10
N ARG A 12 7.71 14.31 4.14
CA ARG A 12 7.10 15.36 3.31
C ARG A 12 7.28 15.11 1.82
N LYS A 13 8.46 14.67 1.36
CA LYS A 13 8.70 14.30 -0.05
C LYS A 13 7.78 13.17 -0.50
N VAL A 14 7.68 12.11 0.29
CA VAL A 14 6.81 10.94 0.01
C VAL A 14 5.34 11.36 -0.04
N LYS A 15 4.87 12.14 0.93
CA LYS A 15 3.51 12.68 0.99
C LYS A 15 3.17 13.57 -0.23
N LEU A 16 4.07 14.47 -0.61
CA LEU A 16 3.89 15.37 -1.76
C LEU A 16 3.81 14.58 -3.07
N ARG A 17 4.72 13.62 -3.28
CA ARG A 17 4.69 12.72 -4.43
C ARG A 17 3.35 11.98 -4.54
N ALA A 18 2.85 11.48 -3.41
CA ALA A 18 1.57 10.76 -3.35
C ALA A 18 0.34 11.68 -3.41
N ARG A 19 0.50 13.01 -3.50
CA ARG A 19 -0.59 14.01 -3.42
C ARG A 19 -1.46 13.84 -2.17
N ASN A 20 -0.84 13.44 -1.05
CA ASN A 20 -1.52 13.09 0.19
C ASN A 20 -2.55 11.94 0.05
N LEU A 21 -2.41 11.08 -0.96
CA LEU A 21 -3.19 9.86 -1.12
C LEU A 21 -2.45 8.67 -0.55
N CYS A 22 -3.18 7.64 -0.13
CA CYS A 22 -2.57 6.35 0.16
C CYS A 22 -2.15 5.71 -1.17
N GLU A 23 -0.88 5.35 -1.33
CA GLU A 23 -0.38 4.78 -2.59
C GLU A 23 -0.90 3.37 -2.89
N TYR A 24 -1.54 2.75 -1.90
CA TYR A 24 -2.09 1.41 -2.00
C TYR A 24 -3.59 1.39 -2.32
N CYS A 25 -4.38 2.18 -1.61
CA CYS A 25 -5.83 2.21 -1.78
C CYS A 25 -6.36 3.53 -2.33
N LEU A 26 -5.50 4.50 -2.63
CA LEU A 26 -5.83 5.86 -3.08
C LEU A 26 -6.79 6.64 -2.15
N ALA A 27 -6.92 6.21 -0.89
CA ALA A 27 -7.67 6.96 0.11
C ALA A 27 -7.08 8.36 0.32
N LEU A 28 -7.94 9.36 0.45
CA LEU A 28 -7.57 10.75 0.70
C LEU A 28 -7.09 10.94 2.14
N GLY A 29 -5.83 11.33 2.31
CA GLY A 29 -5.25 11.64 3.62
C GLY A 29 -5.89 12.85 4.31
N THR A 30 -6.57 13.71 3.56
CA THR A 30 -7.30 14.89 4.08
C THR A 30 -8.45 14.50 5.02
N TYR A 31 -9.03 13.30 4.84
CA TYR A 31 -10.12 12.80 5.70
C TYR A 31 -9.61 11.88 6.83
N SER A 32 -8.30 11.81 7.03
CA SER A 32 -7.71 11.00 8.08
C SER A 32 -7.55 11.80 9.37
N PHE A 33 -7.98 11.22 10.50
CA PHE A 33 -7.75 11.80 11.82
C PHE A 33 -6.26 11.87 12.19
N HIS A 34 -5.47 10.94 11.65
CA HIS A 34 -4.02 10.90 11.86
C HIS A 34 -3.25 11.10 10.56
N PRO A 35 -2.05 11.72 10.61
CA PRO A 35 -1.16 11.75 9.46
C PRO A 35 -0.91 10.35 8.93
N PHE A 36 -0.87 10.22 7.60
CA PHE A 36 -0.55 8.96 6.96
C PHE A 36 0.87 8.50 7.31
N PRO A 37 1.03 7.29 7.87
CA PRO A 37 2.36 6.72 8.07
C PRO A 37 3.07 6.50 6.74
N VAL A 38 4.40 6.58 6.81
CA VAL A 38 5.27 6.15 5.73
C VAL A 38 5.59 4.68 5.95
N ASP A 39 5.29 3.86 4.95
CA ASP A 39 5.56 2.42 4.92
C ASP A 39 6.78 2.13 4.04
N HIS A 40 7.54 1.11 4.42
CA HIS A 40 8.61 0.56 3.59
C HIS A 40 8.03 -0.53 2.69
N ILE A 41 8.03 -0.32 1.37
CA ILE A 41 7.53 -1.26 0.36
C ILE A 41 8.23 -2.62 0.53
N ILE A 42 9.56 -2.60 0.61
CA ILE A 42 10.38 -3.69 1.13
C ILE A 42 10.63 -3.41 2.61
N PRO A 43 10.10 -4.23 3.54
CA PRO A 43 10.28 -4.01 4.97
C PRO A 43 11.75 -3.99 5.39
N VAL A 44 12.07 -3.21 6.44
CA VAL A 44 13.41 -3.16 7.03
C VAL A 44 13.88 -4.55 7.49
N SER A 45 12.97 -5.39 7.99
CA SER A 45 13.25 -6.79 8.37
C SER A 45 13.71 -7.67 7.20
N LYS A 46 13.47 -7.23 5.96
CA LYS A 46 13.88 -7.89 4.71
C LYS A 46 14.97 -7.12 3.96
N GLY A 47 15.65 -6.18 4.64
CA GLY A 47 16.76 -5.40 4.07
C GLY A 47 16.33 -4.18 3.26
N GLY A 48 15.09 -3.71 3.40
CA GLY A 48 14.65 -2.46 2.78
C GLY A 48 15.32 -1.23 3.41
N ASP A 49 15.58 -0.23 2.57
CA ASP A 49 16.24 1.02 2.94
C ASP A 49 15.23 2.17 3.18
N ASP A 50 15.71 3.28 3.74
CA ASP A 50 14.94 4.51 3.95
C ASP A 50 14.90 5.39 2.67
N ASP A 51 15.25 4.85 1.50
CA ASP A 51 15.21 5.62 0.26
C ASP A 51 13.77 5.93 -0.15
N THR A 52 13.57 7.12 -0.70
CA THR A 52 12.25 7.55 -1.19
C THR A 52 11.64 6.57 -2.20
N GLY A 53 12.45 5.82 -2.95
CA GLY A 53 11.98 4.77 -3.85
C GLY A 53 11.36 3.57 -3.14
N ASN A 54 11.82 3.26 -1.92
CA ASN A 54 11.30 2.17 -1.08
C ASN A 54 10.21 2.64 -0.10
N LEU A 55 9.98 3.94 0.03
CA LEU A 55 8.97 4.49 0.93
C LEU A 55 7.65 4.79 0.21
N ALA A 56 6.51 4.50 0.84
CA ALA A 56 5.17 4.78 0.34
C ALA A 56 4.34 5.59 1.36
N ASN A 57 3.52 6.53 0.90
CA ASN A 57 2.54 7.21 1.75
C ASN A 57 1.32 6.30 1.94
N THR A 58 0.97 5.96 3.18
CA THR A 58 -0.04 4.91 3.43
C THR A 58 -1.06 5.32 4.48
N CYS A 59 -2.29 4.85 4.35
CA CYS A 59 -3.23 4.93 5.45
C CYS A 59 -2.92 3.85 6.49
N GLN A 60 -3.33 4.09 7.75
CA GLN A 60 -3.10 3.15 8.86
C GLN A 60 -3.56 1.73 8.54
N PHE A 61 -4.73 1.57 7.91
CA PHE A 61 -5.28 0.26 7.56
C PHE A 61 -4.40 -0.52 6.58
N CYS A 62 -3.95 0.13 5.51
CA CYS A 62 -3.10 -0.54 4.52
C CYS A 62 -1.72 -0.86 5.11
N ASN A 63 -1.17 0.06 5.90
CA ASN A 63 0.11 -0.15 6.58
C ASN A 63 0.05 -1.33 7.55
N SER A 64 -0.96 -1.38 8.44
CA SER A 64 -1.14 -2.48 9.39
C SER A 64 -1.48 -3.80 8.71
N SER A 65 -2.23 -3.77 7.60
CA SER A 65 -2.56 -4.97 6.82
C SER A 65 -1.34 -5.57 6.13
N LYS A 66 -0.48 -4.73 5.53
CA LYS A 66 0.77 -5.17 4.89
C LYS A 66 1.78 -5.61 5.94
N HIS A 67 2.01 -4.82 6.98
CA HIS A 67 3.05 -5.06 7.99
C HIS A 67 4.42 -5.33 7.30
N ASP A 68 5.07 -6.42 7.64
CA ASP A 68 6.33 -6.93 7.08
C ASP A 68 6.13 -7.92 5.91
N LYS A 69 4.90 -8.03 5.40
CA LYS A 69 4.61 -8.91 4.27
C LYS A 69 4.98 -8.22 2.96
N THR A 70 5.58 -9.01 2.08
CA THR A 70 5.85 -8.68 0.67
C THR A 70 5.09 -9.62 -0.27
N GLU A 71 4.54 -10.69 0.29
CA GLU A 71 3.81 -11.75 -0.38
C GLU A 71 2.65 -12.17 0.53
N ALA A 72 1.59 -12.68 -0.07
CA ALA A 72 0.46 -13.25 0.64
C ALA A 72 -0.11 -14.42 -0.17
N PHE A 73 -0.73 -15.37 0.52
CA PHE A 73 -1.48 -16.43 -0.15
C PHE A 73 -2.75 -15.85 -0.76
N ASP A 74 -2.97 -16.11 -2.04
CA ASP A 74 -4.24 -15.83 -2.70
C ASP A 74 -5.30 -16.78 -2.13
N PRO A 75 -6.38 -16.27 -1.51
CA PRO A 75 -7.44 -17.10 -0.93
C PRO A 75 -8.25 -17.88 -1.97
N LEU A 76 -8.18 -17.53 -3.26
CA LEU A 76 -8.89 -18.25 -4.32
C LEU A 76 -8.06 -19.40 -4.88
N THR A 77 -6.78 -19.17 -5.16
CA THR A 77 -5.90 -20.16 -5.78
C THR A 77 -5.05 -20.94 -4.78
N GLY A 78 -4.87 -20.40 -3.57
CA GLY A 78 -3.94 -20.92 -2.57
C GLY A 78 -2.48 -20.65 -2.90
N GLU A 79 -2.18 -19.92 -3.99
CA GLU A 79 -0.81 -19.66 -4.42
C GLU A 79 -0.19 -18.50 -3.63
N LEU A 80 1.11 -18.59 -3.36
CA LEU A 80 1.86 -17.48 -2.79
C LEU A 80 2.13 -16.44 -3.87
N VAL A 81 1.57 -15.25 -3.72
CA VAL A 81 1.70 -14.16 -4.70
C VAL A 81 2.32 -12.92 -4.10
N SER A 82 3.09 -12.17 -4.90
CA SER A 82 3.68 -10.90 -4.48
C SER A 82 2.61 -9.82 -4.29
N LEU A 83 2.76 -9.04 -3.21
CA LEU A 83 1.91 -7.89 -2.94
C LEU A 83 2.16 -6.77 -3.97
N PHE A 84 1.18 -5.86 -4.07
CA PHE A 84 1.26 -4.76 -5.01
C PHE A 84 2.39 -3.78 -4.66
N HIS A 85 3.15 -3.38 -5.68
CA HIS A 85 4.30 -2.50 -5.56
C HIS A 85 3.99 -1.15 -6.24
N PRO A 86 3.78 -0.05 -5.49
CA PRO A 86 3.26 1.22 -6.02
C PRO A 86 4.22 1.94 -6.99
N ARG A 87 5.49 1.52 -7.01
CA ARG A 87 6.51 2.03 -7.95
C ARG A 87 6.72 1.15 -9.19
N LYS A 88 6.23 -0.10 -9.20
CA LYS A 88 6.44 -1.06 -10.31
C LYS A 88 5.14 -1.45 -11.01
N HIS A 89 4.01 -1.38 -10.32
CA HIS A 89 2.71 -1.83 -10.81
C HIS A 89 1.77 -0.64 -11.05
N SER A 90 0.93 -0.72 -12.08
CA SER A 90 -0.12 0.26 -12.33
C SER A 90 -1.33 0.00 -11.44
N TRP A 91 -1.75 0.98 -10.65
CA TRP A 91 -2.90 0.82 -9.73
C TRP A 91 -4.17 0.39 -10.47
N GLN A 92 -4.45 0.99 -11.63
CA GLN A 92 -5.66 0.74 -12.43
C GLN A 92 -5.71 -0.67 -13.04
N GLN A 93 -4.57 -1.34 -13.18
CA GLN A 93 -4.51 -2.73 -13.67
C GLN A 93 -4.77 -3.75 -12.55
N HIS A 94 -4.60 -3.34 -11.29
CA HIS A 94 -4.69 -4.22 -10.14
C HIS A 94 -5.95 -3.97 -9.29
N PHE A 95 -6.49 -2.75 -9.33
CA PHE A 95 -7.59 -2.35 -8.46
C PHE A 95 -8.62 -1.52 -9.21
N THR A 96 -9.87 -1.63 -8.77
CA THR A 96 -10.96 -0.74 -9.15
C THR A 96 -11.71 -0.28 -7.92
N TRP A 97 -12.23 0.94 -7.97
CA TRP A 97 -13.23 1.38 -7.01
C TRP A 97 -14.59 0.76 -7.39
N LEU A 98 -15.31 0.24 -6.40
CA LEU A 98 -16.69 -0.18 -6.59
C LEU A 98 -17.59 1.05 -6.45
N ALA A 99 -18.35 1.37 -7.49
CA ALA A 99 -19.08 2.63 -7.64
C ALA A 99 -20.15 2.92 -6.56
N HIS A 100 -20.52 1.94 -5.73
CA HIS A 100 -21.61 2.05 -4.74
C HIS A 100 -21.20 1.72 -3.30
N SER A 101 -19.90 1.64 -3.02
CA SER A 101 -19.39 1.46 -1.66
C SER A 101 -18.44 2.60 -1.30
N LEU A 102 -18.77 3.32 -0.22
CA LEU A 102 -17.79 4.00 0.63
C LEU A 102 -16.53 3.12 0.78
N PRO A 103 -15.35 3.75 0.95
CA PRO A 103 -14.11 3.48 0.21
C PRO A 103 -13.78 2.01 -0.06
N PRO A 104 -13.05 1.72 -1.15
CA PRO A 104 -13.24 0.47 -1.89
C PRO A 104 -13.02 -0.70 -0.94
N ARG A 105 -13.89 -1.71 -0.93
CA ARG A 105 -13.62 -2.88 -0.10
C ARG A 105 -12.25 -3.46 -0.54
N ARG A 106 -11.28 -3.45 0.38
CA ARG A 106 -9.83 -3.36 0.09
C ARG A 106 -9.18 -4.75 -0.03
N ARG A 107 -9.19 -5.46 -1.18
CA ARG A 107 -8.36 -6.70 -1.35
C ARG A 107 -7.08 -6.42 -2.08
N TRP A 108 -6.05 -7.17 -1.71
CA TRP A 108 -4.74 -7.18 -2.32
C TRP A 108 -4.47 -8.49 -3.06
N PHE A 109 -5.00 -8.72 -4.28
CA PHE A 109 -4.55 -9.86 -5.12
C PHE A 109 -4.60 -9.52 -6.61
N LYS A 110 -3.67 -10.12 -7.37
CA LYS A 110 -3.71 -10.20 -8.84
C LYS A 110 -4.80 -11.20 -9.22
N SER A 111 -5.76 -10.81 -10.05
CA SER A 111 -6.58 -11.75 -10.81
C SER A 111 -5.89 -12.03 -12.14
N PRO A 112 -5.88 -13.27 -12.64
CA PRO A 112 -5.52 -13.58 -14.02
C PRO A 112 -6.61 -13.14 -15.02
N ASP A 113 -7.81 -12.81 -14.54
CA ASP A 113 -8.95 -12.36 -15.33
C ASP A 113 -9.17 -10.85 -15.21
N LEU A 114 -9.17 -10.19 -16.37
CA LEU A 114 -9.42 -8.76 -16.60
C LEU A 114 -10.80 -8.26 -16.15
N ASN A 115 -11.63 -9.10 -15.52
CA ASN A 115 -12.97 -8.75 -15.10
C ASN A 115 -13.23 -9.20 -13.66
N ARG A 116 -13.17 -8.22 -12.74
CA ARG A 116 -13.61 -8.24 -11.34
C ARG A 116 -12.60 -8.78 -10.33
N ILE A 117 -12.03 -7.85 -9.56
CA ILE A 117 -11.27 -8.15 -8.32
C ILE A 117 -11.92 -7.38 -7.17
N SER A 118 -12.32 -8.09 -6.11
CA SER A 118 -13.04 -7.54 -4.96
C SER A 118 -12.49 -8.04 -3.61
N ALA A 119 -12.24 -7.06 -2.72
CA ALA A 119 -12.26 -7.01 -1.23
C ALA A 119 -11.59 -8.04 -0.26
N CYS A 120 -10.63 -7.60 0.58
CA CYS A 120 -10.06 -8.35 1.72
C CYS A 120 -11.12 -8.62 2.78
N LEU A 121 -10.89 -9.76 3.44
CA LEU A 121 -11.31 -10.07 4.80
C LEU A 121 -10.66 -9.11 5.81
#